data_AF-A0AB36B6H1-F1
#
_entry.id   AF-A0AB36B6H1-F1
#
_cell.length_a   1.000
_cell.length_b   1.000
_cell.length_c   1.000
_cell.angle_alpha   90.00
_cell.angle_beta   90.00
_cell.angle_gamma   90.00
#
_symmetry.space_group_name_H-M   'P 1'
#
loop_
_entity.id
_entity.type
_entity.pdbx_description
1 polymer ?
#
loop_
_entity_poly.entity_id
_entity_poly.type
_entity_poly.pdbx_seq_one_letter_code
_entity_poly.pdbx_strand_id
1 'polypeptide(L)'
;MLGKVEQESMTLSPYSELFDILIEKDDFWRVLNEMVDFGFIYDVVVKEKYSNSMGRPVENPIVMVKYILLKSKFKLSDRDLIAHTRTDMLLQIFFRI
;
A
#
# COMPACT_ATOMS: atom_id res chain seq x y z
N MET A 1 22.56 -10.67 3.01
CA MET A 1 21.65 -10.44 1.88
C MET A 1 20.28 -10.93 2.34
N LEU A 2 19.46 -10.05 2.88
CA LEU A 2 18.13 -10.42 3.37
C LEU A 2 17.19 -10.38 2.17
N GLY A 3 16.46 -11.49 1.97
CA GLY A 3 15.63 -11.73 0.81
C GLY A 3 14.60 -10.64 0.60
N LYS A 4 14.23 -10.42 -0.68
CA LYS A 4 13.09 -9.60 -1.07
C LYS A 4 11.94 -9.87 -0.10
N VAL A 5 11.47 -8.84 0.60
CA VAL A 5 10.21 -8.93 1.33
C VAL A 5 9.15 -9.03 0.22
N GLU A 6 8.69 -10.25 -0.05
CA GLU A 6 7.61 -10.44 -1.02
C GLU A 6 6.39 -9.70 -0.49
N GLN A 7 5.95 -8.72 -1.26
CA GLN A 7 4.68 -8.04 -1.06
C GLN A 7 3.61 -9.14 -1.11
N GLU A 8 2.86 -9.31 -0.01
CA GLU A 8 1.76 -10.28 0.01
C GLU A 8 0.78 -9.93 -1.11
N SER A 9 0.82 -10.70 -2.20
CA SER A 9 -0.11 -10.54 -3.31
C SER A 9 -1.48 -10.95 -2.82
N MET A 10 -2.39 -9.98 -2.64
CA MET A 10 -3.77 -10.29 -2.29
C MET A 10 -4.39 -11.16 -3.39
N THR A 11 -5.09 -12.23 -3.00
CA THR A 11 -5.84 -13.07 -3.95
C THR A 11 -6.84 -12.21 -4.71
N LEU A 12 -6.73 -12.25 -6.03
CA LEU A 12 -7.58 -11.46 -6.89
C LEU A 12 -9.03 -11.93 -6.79
N SER A 13 -9.93 -10.96 -6.68
CA SER A 13 -11.33 -11.16 -7.02
C SER A 13 -11.42 -11.78 -8.43
N PRO A 14 -12.40 -12.66 -8.70
CA PRO A 14 -12.67 -13.17 -10.05
C PRO A 14 -12.86 -12.09 -11.11
N TYR A 15 -13.08 -10.84 -10.68
CA TYR A 15 -13.31 -9.67 -11.53
C TYR A 15 -12.09 -8.74 -11.60
N SER A 16 -10.87 -9.26 -11.50
CA SER A 16 -9.64 -8.43 -11.57
C SER A 16 -9.49 -7.64 -12.87
N GLU A 17 -10.07 -8.14 -13.96
CA GLU A 17 -10.09 -7.47 -15.27
C GLU A 17 -10.83 -6.13 -15.22
N LEU A 18 -11.79 -5.94 -14.29
CA LEU A 18 -12.49 -4.66 -14.12
C LEU A 18 -11.54 -3.53 -13.75
N PHE A 19 -10.45 -3.83 -13.04
CA PHE A 19 -9.47 -2.81 -12.66
C PHE A 19 -8.75 -2.23 -13.89
N ASP A 20 -8.45 -3.07 -14.88
CA ASP A 20 -7.79 -2.62 -16.12
C ASP A 20 -8.72 -1.84 -17.05
N ILE A 21 -10.04 -2.05 -16.92
CA ILE A 21 -11.06 -1.34 -17.68
C ILE A 21 -11.41 0.00 -17.02
N LEU A 22 -11.52 0.03 -15.69
CA LEU A 22 -12.02 1.20 -14.94
C LEU A 22 -10.93 2.19 -14.55
N ILE A 23 -9.67 1.76 -14.49
CA ILE A 23 -8.54 2.60 -14.08
C ILE A 23 -7.59 2.75 -15.25
N GLU A 24 -7.40 4.00 -15.68
CA GLU A 24 -6.50 4.35 -16.77
C GLU A 24 -5.07 3.86 -16.48
N LYS A 25 -4.34 3.46 -17.53
CA LYS A 25 -3.00 2.88 -17.38
C LYS A 25 -1.96 3.89 -16.92
N ASP A 26 -2.20 5.16 -17.20
CA ASP A 26 -1.37 6.31 -16.83
C ASP A 26 -1.84 6.99 -15.53
N ASP A 27 -2.81 6.39 -14.81
CA ASP A 27 -3.17 6.87 -13.48
C ASP A 27 -1.95 6.89 -12.56
N PHE A 28 -1.78 8.02 -11.86
CA PHE A 28 -0.62 8.26 -11.02
C PHE A 28 -0.42 7.16 -9.96
N TRP A 29 -1.47 6.70 -9.31
CA TRP A 29 -1.37 5.71 -8.23
C TRP A 29 -1.05 4.33 -8.76
N ARG A 30 -1.64 3.97 -9.90
CA ARG A 30 -1.29 2.73 -10.61
C ARG A 30 0.20 2.74 -10.99
N VAL A 31 0.64 3.78 -11.69
CA VAL A 31 2.01 3.94 -12.13
C VAL A 31 2.98 3.97 -10.96
N LEU A 32 2.67 4.70 -9.89
CA LEU A 32 3.48 4.74 -8.68
C LEU A 32 3.64 3.36 -8.06
N ASN A 33 2.55 2.58 -7.99
CA ASN A 33 2.60 1.25 -7.41
C ASN A 33 3.38 0.23 -8.27
N GLU A 34 3.36 0.41 -9.59
CA GLU A 34 4.12 -0.43 -10.53
C GLU A 34 5.61 -0.05 -10.59
N MET A 35 5.94 1.23 -10.40
CA MET A 35 7.32 1.74 -10.51
C MET A 35 8.12 1.66 -9.20
N VAL A 36 7.46 1.74 -8.05
CA VAL A 36 8.14 1.81 -6.75
C VAL A 36 8.05 0.47 -6.03
N ASP A 37 9.20 -0.15 -5.80
CA ASP A 37 9.32 -1.26 -4.86
C ASP A 37 9.26 -0.70 -3.43
N PHE A 38 8.14 -0.89 -2.74
CA PHE A 38 7.96 -0.40 -1.37
C PHE A 38 8.73 -1.22 -0.31
N GLY A 39 9.43 -2.29 -0.70
CA GLY A 39 10.26 -3.10 0.20
C GLY A 39 11.29 -2.29 0.98
N PHE A 40 11.80 -1.18 0.43
CA PHE A 40 12.76 -0.30 1.12
C PHE A 40 12.20 0.26 2.45
N ILE A 41 10.87 0.37 2.58
CA ILE A 41 10.22 0.87 3.79
C ILE A 41 10.49 -0.08 4.96
N TYR A 42 10.54 -1.39 4.74
CA TYR A 42 10.91 -2.32 5.80
C TYR A 42 12.33 -2.06 6.30
N ASP A 43 13.26 -1.81 5.39
CA ASP A 43 14.64 -1.53 5.76
C ASP A 43 14.76 -0.22 6.54
N VAL A 44 14.15 0.86 6.04
CA VAL A 44 14.25 2.19 6.67
C VAL A 44 13.46 2.26 7.98
N VAL A 45 12.23 1.75 8.00
CA VAL A 45 11.33 1.91 9.16
C VAL A 45 11.62 0.85 10.21
N VAL A 46 11.59 -0.43 9.85
CA VAL A 46 11.66 -1.51 10.85
C VAL A 46 13.06 -1.65 11.43
N LYS A 47 14.10 -1.64 10.59
CA LYS A 47 15.46 -1.90 11.06
C LYS A 47 16.10 -0.69 11.74
N GLU A 48 15.87 0.52 11.22
CA GLU A 48 16.59 1.71 11.70
C GLU A 48 15.81 2.54 12.73
N LYS A 49 14.47 2.50 12.71
CA LYS A 49 13.63 3.39 13.55
C LYS A 49 12.85 2.68 14.63
N TYR A 50 12.54 1.39 14.46
CA TYR A 50 11.82 0.61 15.46
C TYR A 50 12.75 -0.29 16.27
N SER A 51 12.38 -0.51 17.53
CA SER A 51 13.08 -1.47 18.40
C SER A 51 12.51 -2.87 18.19
N ASN A 52 13.39 -3.86 18.06
CA ASN A 52 13.00 -5.28 17.94
C ASN A 52 12.43 -5.86 19.24
N SER A 53 12.64 -5.20 20.38
CA SER A 53 12.33 -5.75 21.70
C SER A 53 11.48 -4.85 22.58
N MET A 54 11.25 -3.59 22.18
CA MET A 54 10.57 -2.59 23.00
C MET A 54 9.41 -1.93 22.25
N GLY A 55 8.24 -1.86 22.89
CA GLY A 55 7.06 -1.20 22.36
C GLY A 55 6.14 -2.13 21.55
N ARG A 56 5.18 -1.54 20.82
CA ARG A 56 4.25 -2.28 19.96
C ARG A 56 4.98 -2.66 18.66
N PRO A 57 4.90 -3.93 18.21
CA PRO A 57 5.42 -4.31 16.90
C PRO A 57 4.73 -3.48 15.82
N VAL A 58 5.49 -3.09 14.80
CA VAL A 58 4.90 -2.36 13.68
C VAL A 58 4.01 -3.33 12.90
N GLU A 59 2.74 -2.97 12.73
CA GLU A 59 1.93 -3.59 11.67
C GLU A 59 2.50 -3.20 10.31
N ASN A 60 2.20 -3.98 9.27
CA ASN A 60 2.82 -3.88 7.94
C ASN A 60 3.18 -2.43 7.55
N PRO A 61 4.46 -2.03 7.65
CA PRO A 61 4.89 -0.64 7.57
C PRO A 61 4.70 -0.08 6.16
N ILE A 62 4.72 -0.95 5.13
CA ILE A 62 4.39 -0.59 3.76
C ILE A 62 2.94 -0.08 3.69
N VAL A 63 2.00 -0.83 4.27
CA VAL A 63 0.58 -0.47 4.29
C VAL A 63 0.38 0.86 5.01
N MET A 64 1.04 1.07 6.16
CA MET A 64 0.96 2.33 6.90
C MET A 64 1.44 3.53 6.07
N VAL A 65 2.58 3.41 5.38
CA VAL A 65 3.09 4.49 4.52
C VAL A 65 2.17 4.74 3.34
N LYS A 66 1.61 3.69 2.72
CA LYS A 66 0.61 3.84 1.65
C LYS A 66 -0.62 4.61 2.13
N TYR A 67 -1.13 4.34 3.34
CA TYR A 67 -2.21 5.15 3.93
C TYR A 67 -1.81 6.62 4.11
N ILE A 68 -0.60 6.90 4.58
CA ILE A 68 -0.10 8.28 4.75
C ILE A 68 -0.04 9.01 3.39
N LEU A 69 0.45 8.34 2.34
CA LEU A 69 0.48 8.90 0.98
C LEU A 69 -0.93 9.25 0.49
N LEU A 70 -1.88 8.33 0.65
CA LEU A 70 -3.27 8.58 0.27
C LEU A 70 -3.89 9.72 1.08
N LYS A 71 -3.67 9.74 2.40
CA LYS A 71 -4.16 10.81 3.28
C LYS A 71 -3.65 12.18 2.85
N SER A 72 -2.40 12.27 2.39
CA SER A 72 -1.81 13.52 1.90
C SER A 72 -2.54 14.07 0.66
N LYS A 73 -3.03 13.18 -0.21
CA LYS A 73 -3.75 13.56 -1.44
C LYS A 73 -5.23 13.85 -1.20
N PHE A 74 -5.92 12.92 -0.55
CA PHE A 74 -7.38 12.94 -0.45
C PHE A 74 -7.89 13.79 0.72
N LYS A 75 -7.02 14.16 1.67
CA LYS A 75 -7.36 15.00 2.83
C LYS A 75 -8.58 14.48 3.63
N LEU A 76 -8.78 13.16 3.61
CA LEU A 76 -9.83 12.47 4.35
C LEU A 76 -9.41 12.20 5.79
N SER A 77 -10.39 11.99 6.68
CA SER A 77 -10.10 11.43 8.00
C SER A 77 -9.60 10.00 7.87
N ASP A 78 -8.91 9.48 8.89
CA ASP A 78 -8.44 8.09 8.85
C ASP A 78 -9.61 7.10 8.70
N ARG A 79 -10.75 7.39 9.33
CA ARG A 79 -11.94 6.55 9.25
C ARG A 79 -12.53 6.56 7.85
N ASP A 80 -12.62 7.73 7.23
CA ASP A 80 -13.17 7.87 5.89
C ASP A 80 -12.24 7.25 4.86
N LEU A 81 -10.93 7.45 5.02
CA LEU A 81 -9.94 6.83 4.13
C LEU A 81 -10.04 5.30 4.18
N ILE A 82 -10.14 4.71 5.37
CA ILE A 82 -10.33 3.25 5.53
C ILE A 82 -11.66 2.79 4.93
N ALA A 83 -12.72 3.59 5.02
CA ALA A 83 -13.99 3.25 4.38
C ALA A 83 -13.84 3.24 2.85
N HIS A 84 -13.20 4.27 2.29
CA HIS A 84 -12.94 4.40 0.87
C HIS A 84 -12.02 3.30 0.33
N THR A 85 -11.00 2.86 1.07
CA THR A 85 -10.13 1.76 0.62
C THR A 85 -10.87 0.44 0.42
N ARG A 86 -12.04 0.26 1.04
CA ARG A 86 -12.87 -0.94 0.88
C ARG A 86 -13.77 -0.88 -0.35
N THR A 87 -14.05 0.31 -0.87
CA THR A 87 -15.03 0.53 -1.95
C THR A 87 -14.38 1.02 -3.24
N ASP A 88 -13.39 1.91 -3.16
CA ASP A 88 -12.73 2.49 -4.32
C ASP A 88 -11.72 1.52 -4.93
N MET A 89 -11.95 1.15 -6.19
CA MET A 89 -11.06 0.25 -6.93
C MET A 89 -9.68 0.86 -7.14
N LEU A 90 -9.58 2.18 -7.27
CA LEU A 90 -8.31 2.92 -7.36
C LEU A 90 -7.45 2.73 -6.10
N LEU A 91 -8.07 2.83 -4.94
CA LEU A 91 -7.34 2.65 -3.69
C LEU A 91 -6.96 1.19 -3.51
N GLN A 92 -7.86 0.27 -3.87
CA GLN A 92 -7.57 -1.16 -3.86
C GLN A 92 -6.39 -1.51 -4.76
N ILE A 93 -6.29 -0.98 -5.99
CA ILE A 93 -5.13 -1.28 -6.87
C ILE A 93 -3.80 -0.79 -6.27
N PHE A 94 -3.82 0.36 -5.58
CA PHE A 94 -2.64 0.90 -4.91
C PHE A 94 -2.18 0.05 -3.71
N PHE A 95 -3.09 -0.68 -3.06
CA PHE A 95 -2.72 -1.63 -2.00
C PHE A 95 -2.41 -3.04 -2.52
N ARG A 96 -2.82 -3.39 -3.75
CA ARG A 96 -2.82 -4.76 -4.28
C ARG A 96 -1.53 -5.21 -4.95
N ILE A 97 -0.79 -4.30 -5.59
CA ILE A 97 0.52 -4.56 -6.21
C ILE A 97 1.60 -4.23 -5.19
#